data_AF-A0A2H0LXZ6-F1
#
_entry.id   AF-A0A2H0LXZ6-F1
#
_cell.length_a   1.000
_cell.length_b   1.000
_cell.length_c   1.000
_cell.angle_alpha   90.00
_cell.angle_beta   90.00
_cell.angle_gamma   90.00
#
_symmetry.space_group_name_H-M   'P 1'
#
loop_
_entity.id
_entity.type
_entity.pdbx_description
1 polymer ?
#
loop_
_entity_poly.entity_id
_entity_poly.type
_entity_poly.pdbx_seq_one_letter_code
_entity_poly.pdbx_strand_id
1 'polypeptide(L)' 'LHFILYFRSWDLWGGFPSNCGGLQLVKNYMAEEIGVGDGEIIAVSKGLHLYDYSWELAKIRTNKFDRKELKIDK' A
#
# COMPACT_ATOMS: atom_id res chain seq x y z
N LEU A 1 11.05 13.90 -11.40
CA LEU A 1 10.84 12.53 -11.94
C LEU A 1 9.54 11.99 -11.38
N HIS A 2 8.58 11.70 -12.26
CA HIS A 2 7.31 11.07 -11.87
C HIS A 2 7.37 9.57 -12.17
N PHE A 3 6.92 8.74 -11.24
CA PHE A 3 6.77 7.30 -11.43
C PHE A 3 5.29 6.96 -11.63
N ILE A 4 4.97 6.28 -12.73
CA ILE A 4 3.65 5.70 -12.99
C ILE A 4 3.81 4.19 -12.98
N LEU A 5 3.27 3.54 -11.96
CA LEU A 5 3.54 2.13 -11.67
C LEU A 5 2.26 1.31 -11.76
N TYR A 6 2.33 0.19 -12.47
CA TYR A 6 1.23 -0.75 -12.59
C TYR A 6 1.59 -2.07 -11.90
N PHE A 7 0.84 -2.42 -10.86
CA PHE A 7 0.92 -3.69 -10.17
C PHE A 7 -0.18 -4.62 -10.67
N ARG A 8 0.20 -5.77 -11.27
CA ARG A 8 -0.80 -6.78 -11.66
C ARG A 8 -1.57 -7.35 -10.47
N SER A 9 -0.91 -7.41 -9.32
CA SER A 9 -1.40 -7.91 -8.05
C SER A 9 -0.60 -7.23 -6.95
N TRP A 10 -1.24 -6.86 -5.86
CA TRP A 10 -0.59 -6.15 -4.76
C TRP A 10 -1.17 -6.60 -3.42
N ASP A 11 -0.29 -7.15 -2.58
CA ASP A 11 -0.61 -7.36 -1.16
C ASP A 11 -0.70 -6.01 -0.45
N LEU A 12 -1.87 -5.71 0.09
CA LEU A 12 -2.18 -4.46 0.77
C LEU A 12 -1.48 -4.33 2.13
N TRP A 13 -1.14 -5.45 2.79
CA TRP A 13 -0.62 -5.40 4.17
C TRP A 13 0.90 -5.29 4.21
N GLY A 14 1.60 -6.31 3.71
CA GLY A 14 3.07 -6.31 3.68
C GLY A 14 3.62 -5.59 2.44
N GLY A 15 3.08 -5.94 1.27
CA GLY A 15 3.58 -5.45 -0.01
C GLY A 15 3.42 -3.95 -0.24
N PHE A 16 2.27 -3.37 0.11
CA PHE A 16 1.98 -1.94 -0.13
C PHE A 16 3.00 -0.99 0.51
N PRO A 17 3.21 -1.01 1.84
CA PRO A 17 4.14 -0.09 2.48
C PRO A 17 5.59 -0.32 2.02
N SER A 18 6.03 -1.58 1.94
CA SER A 18 7.42 -1.91 1.57
C SER A 18 7.74 -1.54 0.13
N ASN A 19 6.84 -1.81 -0.82
CA ASN A 19 7.06 -1.48 -2.23
C ASN A 19 7.13 0.04 -2.42
N CYS A 20 6.18 0.79 -1.85
CA CYS A 20 6.17 2.25 -1.95
C CYS A 20 7.44 2.87 -1.36
N GLY A 21 7.88 2.39 -0.19
CA GLY A 21 9.12 2.86 0.43
C GLY A 21 10.35 2.59 -0.44
N GLY A 22 10.51 1.35 -0.92
CA GLY A 22 11.63 0.99 -1.81
C GLY A 22 11.62 1.77 -3.12
N LEU A 23 10.46 1.94 -3.74
CA LEU A 23 10.31 2.69 -4.99
C LEU A 23 10.58 4.18 -4.81
N GLN A 24 10.25 4.76 -3.65
CA GLN A 24 10.63 6.14 -3.35
C GLN A 24 12.15 6.31 -3.28
N LEU A 25 12.88 5.35 -2.69
CA LEU A 25 14.34 5.39 -2.67
C LEU A 25 14.94 5.29 -4.07
N VAL A 26 14.42 4.37 -4.91
CA VAL A 26 14.86 4.22 -6.31
C VAL A 26 14.56 5.49 -7.11
N LYS A 27 13.36 6.07 -6.95
CA LYS A 27 12.98 7.31 -7.63
C LYS A 27 13.88 8.47 -7.21
N ASN A 28 14.18 8.61 -5.92
CA ASN A 28 15.09 9.65 -5.43
C ASN A 28 16.49 9.50 -6.03
N TYR A 29 17.04 8.29 -6.00
CA TYR A 29 18.33 7.99 -6.60
C TYR A 29 18.35 8.35 -8.09
N MET A 30 17.35 7.90 -8.85
CA MET A 30 17.26 8.21 -10.28
C MET A 30 17.08 9.71 -10.56
N ALA A 31 16.31 10.42 -9.72
CA ALA A 31 16.07 11.84 -9.87
C ALA A 31 17.38 12.65 -9.67
N GLU A 32 18.19 12.26 -8.68
CA GLU A 32 19.51 12.84 -8.42
C GLU A 32 20.47 12.61 -9.59
N GLU A 33 20.59 11.38 -10.07
CA GLU A 33 21.50 11.01 -11.18
C GLU A 33 21.19 11.74 -12.49
N ILE A 34 19.91 12.04 -12.76
CA ILE A 34 19.50 12.77 -13.97
C ILE A 34 19.28 14.28 -13.74
N GLY A 35 19.54 14.78 -12.53
CA GLY A 35 19.46 16.20 -12.19
C GLY A 35 18.06 16.81 -12.22
N VAL A 36 17.02 16.03 -11.89
CA VAL A 36 15.63 16.52 -11.80
C VAL A 36 15.08 16.40 -10.38
N GLY A 37 14.03 17.15 -10.04
CA GLY A 37 13.41 17.09 -8.71
C GLY A 37 12.60 15.82 -8.47
N ASP A 38 12.32 15.51 -7.19
CA ASP A 38 11.42 14.43 -6.83
C ASP A 38 9.96 14.77 -7.16
N GLY A 39 9.30 13.91 -7.94
CA GLY A 39 7.91 14.08 -8.37
C GLY A 39 6.96 13.08 -7.72
N GLU A 40 5.78 12.88 -8.29
CA GLU A 40 4.78 11.97 -7.72
C GLU A 40 5.06 10.49 -8.02
N ILE A 41 4.61 9.61 -7.11
CA ILE A 41 4.38 8.20 -7.41
C ILE A 41 2.87 8.01 -7.61
N ILE A 42 2.49 7.61 -8.82
CA ILE A 42 1.13 7.23 -9.18
C ILE A 42 1.10 5.71 -9.32
N ALA A 43 0.65 5.02 -8.28
CA ALA A 43 0.57 3.56 -8.25
C ALA A 43 -0.86 3.08 -8.54
N VAL A 44 -0.99 2.18 -9.50
CA VAL A 44 -2.26 1.57 -9.91
C VAL A 44 -2.15 0.05 -9.76
N SER A 45 -3.19 -0.61 -9.27
CA SER A 45 -3.22 -2.07 -9.15
C SER A 45 -4.52 -2.66 -9.71
N LYS A 46 -4.40 -3.76 -10.45
CA LYS A 46 -5.55 -4.56 -10.88
C LYS A 46 -6.08 -5.48 -9.78
N GLY A 47 -5.20 -5.94 -8.89
CA GLY A 47 -5.48 -7.00 -7.92
C GLY A 47 -4.98 -6.67 -6.52
N LEU A 48 -5.46 -5.55 -5.96
CA LEU A 48 -5.18 -5.20 -4.57
C LEU A 48 -5.96 -6.14 -3.64
N HIS A 49 -5.28 -6.81 -2.73
CA HIS A 49 -5.90 -7.82 -1.86
C HIS A 49 -5.24 -7.88 -0.48
N LEU A 50 -5.95 -8.51 0.46
CA LEU A 50 -5.42 -8.93 1.76
C LEU A 50 -5.31 -10.46 1.76
N TYR A 51 -4.24 -10.99 2.37
CA TYR A 51 -4.18 -12.41 2.73
C TYR A 51 -5.09 -12.70 3.91
N ASP A 52 -5.55 -13.96 4.02
CA ASP A 52 -6.49 -14.41 5.05
C ASP A 52 -6.04 -14.04 6.47
N TYR A 53 -4.75 -14.22 6.78
CA TYR A 53 -4.18 -13.90 8.09
C TYR A 53 -4.14 -12.40 8.40
N SER A 54 -4.27 -11.52 7.41
CA SER A 54 -4.15 -10.07 7.56
C SER A 54 -5.49 -9.39 7.84
N TRP A 55 -6.62 -10.08 7.67
CA TRP A 55 -7.95 -9.48 7.84
C TRP A 55 -8.21 -9.00 9.25
N GLU A 56 -7.87 -9.79 10.28
CA GLU A 56 -8.08 -9.38 11.67
C GLU A 56 -7.31 -8.11 12.02
N LEU A 57 -6.04 -8.02 11.59
CA LEU A 57 -5.24 -6.80 11.76
C LEU A 57 -5.82 -5.61 10.99
N ALA A 58 -6.30 -5.83 9.77
CA ALA A 58 -6.94 -4.78 8.97
C ALA A 58 -8.22 -4.25 9.63
N LYS A 59 -9.05 -5.13 10.21
CA LYS A 59 -10.26 -4.74 10.96
C LYS A 59 -9.90 -3.89 12.18
N ILE A 60 -8.94 -4.34 12.99
CA ILE A 60 -8.45 -3.59 14.16
C ILE A 60 -7.94 -2.22 13.74
N ARG A 61 -7.08 -2.16 12.71
CA ARG A 61 -6.46 -0.91 12.24
C ARG A 61 -7.46 0.11 11.71
N THR A 62 -8.57 -0.37 11.14
CA THR A 62 -9.59 0.47 10.49
C THR A 62 -10.86 0.63 11.32
N ASN A 63 -10.94 -0.01 12.49
CA ASN A 63 -12.14 -0.10 13.34
C ASN A 63 -13.38 -0.61 12.57
N LYS A 64 -13.18 -1.58 11.67
CA LYS A 64 -14.24 -2.17 10.82
C LYS A 64 -14.53 -3.59 11.24
N PHE A 65 -15.11 -3.74 12.43
CA PHE A 65 -15.59 -5.04 12.93
C PHE A 65 -16.94 -5.40 12.34
N ASP A 66 -17.25 -6.69 12.31
CA ASP A 66 -18.56 -7.12 11.84
C ASP A 66 -19.65 -6.65 12.81
N ARG A 67 -20.74 -6.10 12.27
CA ARG A 67 -21.86 -5.57 13.09
C ARG A 67 -22.49 -6.61 14.04
N LYS A 68 -22.22 -7.89 13.82
CA LYS A 68 -22.66 -8.98 14.71
C LYS A 68 -21.80 -9.09 15.97
N GLU A 69 -20.51 -8.78 15.89
CA GLU A 69 -19.57 -8.85 17.03
C GLU A 69 -19.84 -7.72 18.03
N LEU A 70 -20.23 -6.54 17.53
CA LEU A 70 -20.60 -5.37 18.36
C LEU A 70 -21.88 -5.55 19.19
N LYS A 71 -22.65 -6.63 19.00
CA LYS A 71 -23.88 -6.91 19.76
C LYS A 71 -23.67 -7.83 20.96
N ILE A 72 -22.48 -8.40 21.12
CA ILE A 72 -22.18 -9.31 22.25
C ILE A 72 -21.73 -8.50 23.48
N ASP A 73 -21.23 -7.28 23.28
CA ASP A 73 -20.77 -6.36 24.35
C ASP A 73 -21.82 -5.29 24.76
N LYS A 74 -23.11 -5.52 24.50
CA LYS A 74 -24.22 -4.69 25.02
C LYS A 74 -25.19 -5.52 25.84
#